data_AF-A0A941HZ68-F1
#
_entry.id   AF-A0A941HZ68-F1
#
_cell.length_a   1.000
_cell.length_b   1.000
_cell.length_c   1.000
_cell.angle_alpha   90.00
_cell.angle_beta   90.00
_cell.angle_gamma   90.00
#
_symmetry.space_group_name_H-M   'P 1'
#
loop_
_entity.id
_entity.type
_entity.pdbx_description
1 polymer ?
#
loop_
_entity_poly.entity_id
_entity_poly.type
_entity_poly.pdbx_seq_one_letter_code
_entity_poly.pdbx_strand_id
1 'polypeptide(L)'
;MSRTTGPGDPASPPGTHRSQEPASTGQLLSRMSSDLSDLVRSEIALAKTEIQESVKHAGRGAGLFGTGGVVALYGVGALVAAAILALSLVLDAWLAALIVAVVLFVAAGVAALVGKREVARSTPPVQHSVESVKADVDAVRHHGHHGTEHAPTGQEGRR
;
A
#
# COMPACT_ATOMS: atom_id res chain seq x y z
N MET A 1 62.02 64.01 -4.47
CA MET A 1 62.56 63.28 -3.31
C MET A 1 61.56 62.17 -3.01
N SER A 2 61.82 60.87 -3.11
CA SER A 2 63.07 60.11 -3.17
C SER A 2 62.80 58.77 -3.86
N ARG A 3 63.73 58.32 -4.71
CA ARG A 3 63.79 56.93 -5.18
C ARG A 3 64.15 56.03 -4.00
N THR A 4 63.56 54.85 -3.91
CA THR A 4 64.21 53.70 -3.28
C THR A 4 63.78 52.42 -3.97
N THR A 5 64.76 51.76 -4.60
CA THR A 5 64.74 50.42 -5.17
C THR A 5 65.22 49.46 -4.09
N GLY A 6 64.49 48.38 -3.85
CA GLY A 6 64.91 47.26 -3.00
C GLY A 6 64.69 45.93 -3.73
N PRO A 7 65.72 45.06 -3.87
CA PRO A 7 65.65 43.81 -4.62
C PRO A 7 65.28 42.62 -3.71
N GLY A 8 64.58 41.64 -4.29
CA GLY A 8 64.46 40.31 -3.69
C GLY A 8 63.06 39.72 -3.85
N ASP A 9 62.84 39.01 -4.94
CA ASP A 9 61.89 37.90 -5.00
C ASP A 9 62.31 36.83 -3.98
N PRO A 10 61.50 36.50 -2.95
CA PRO A 10 61.46 35.15 -2.45
C PRO A 10 60.55 34.35 -3.38
N ALA A 11 61.17 33.43 -4.13
CA ALA A 11 60.51 32.43 -4.95
C ALA A 11 59.18 31.98 -4.33
N SER A 12 58.09 32.16 -5.07
CA SER A 12 56.81 31.52 -4.73
C SER A 12 57.08 30.02 -4.56
N PRO A 13 56.67 29.39 -3.45
CA PRO A 13 56.77 27.95 -3.33
C PRO A 13 56.05 27.33 -4.53
N PRO A 14 56.59 26.27 -5.15
CA PRO A 14 55.91 25.62 -6.25
C PRO A 14 54.52 25.27 -5.74
N GLY A 15 53.50 25.78 -6.44
CA GLY A 15 52.16 25.28 -6.28
C GLY A 15 52.28 23.78 -6.39
N THR A 16 52.05 23.09 -5.27
CA THR A 16 51.73 21.69 -5.32
C THR A 16 50.44 21.66 -6.12
N HIS A 17 50.60 21.49 -7.44
CA HIS A 17 49.62 20.81 -8.25
C HIS A 17 49.40 19.51 -7.48
N ARG A 18 48.44 19.54 -6.55
CA ARG A 18 47.83 18.37 -5.98
C ARG A 18 47.27 17.72 -7.21
N SER A 19 48.08 16.81 -7.77
CA SER A 19 47.77 16.06 -8.97
C SER A 19 46.31 15.70 -8.83
N GLN A 20 45.49 16.23 -9.73
CA GLN A 20 44.17 15.68 -9.94
C GLN A 20 44.44 14.31 -10.50
N GLU A 21 44.75 13.37 -9.60
CA GLU A 21 44.86 11.97 -9.90
C GLU A 21 43.52 11.63 -10.54
N PRO A 22 43.50 11.21 -11.82
CA PRO A 22 42.26 10.90 -12.49
C PRO A 22 41.53 9.91 -11.60
N ALA A 23 40.34 10.29 -11.11
CA ALA A 23 39.59 9.49 -10.17
C ALA A 23 39.60 8.04 -10.65
N SER A 24 40.28 7.18 -9.91
CA SER A 24 40.51 5.80 -10.33
C SER A 24 39.16 5.15 -10.61
N THR A 25 39.10 4.24 -11.59
CA THR A 25 37.88 3.51 -11.97
C THR A 25 37.18 2.89 -10.75
N GLY A 26 37.94 2.53 -9.70
CA GLY A 26 37.41 2.05 -8.43
C GLY A 26 36.69 3.12 -7.59
N GLN A 27 37.14 4.38 -7.63
CA GLN A 27 36.47 5.50 -6.95
C GLN A 27 35.15 5.88 -7.62
N LEU A 28 35.06 5.80 -8.95
CA LEU A 28 33.83 6.06 -9.69
C LEU A 28 32.77 4.97 -9.44
N LEU A 29 33.19 3.69 -9.45
CA LEU A 29 32.31 2.57 -9.12
C LEU A 29 31.82 2.63 -7.66
N SER A 30 32.69 3.01 -6.72
CA SER A 30 32.31 3.21 -5.33
C SER A 30 31.29 4.33 -5.16
N ARG A 31 31.36 5.41 -5.95
CA ARG A 31 30.39 6.51 -5.92
C ARG A 31 29.05 6.10 -6.52
N MET A 32 29.04 5.44 -7.68
CA MET A 32 27.81 4.91 -8.29
C MET A 32 27.10 3.88 -7.40
N SER A 33 27.85 3.02 -6.71
CA SER A 33 27.31 2.08 -5.71
C SER A 33 26.69 2.80 -4.52
N SER A 34 27.33 3.89 -4.07
CA SER A 34 26.77 4.76 -3.03
C SER A 34 25.48 5.46 -3.49
N ASP A 35 25.48 6.05 -4.69
CA ASP A 35 24.33 6.76 -5.23
C ASP A 35 23.12 5.82 -5.42
N LEU A 36 23.36 4.59 -5.89
CA LEU A 36 22.31 3.57 -5.98
C LEU A 36 21.79 3.15 -4.60
N SER A 37 22.69 3.01 -3.62
CA SER A 37 22.32 2.69 -2.24
C SER A 37 21.47 3.80 -1.61
N ASP A 38 21.79 5.07 -1.90
CA ASP A 38 21.04 6.23 -1.43
C ASP A 38 19.67 6.34 -2.12
N LEU A 39 19.58 5.99 -3.40
CA LEU A 39 18.31 5.93 -4.14
C LEU A 39 17.38 4.87 -3.56
N VAL A 40 17.87 3.65 -3.37
CA VAL A 40 17.10 2.55 -2.75
C VAL A 40 16.64 2.93 -1.35
N ARG A 41 17.52 3.54 -0.55
CA ARG A 41 17.16 4.00 0.80
C ARG A 41 16.10 5.10 0.77
N SER A 42 16.15 5.98 -0.22
CA SER A 42 15.16 7.05 -0.42
C SER A 42 13.80 6.49 -0.84
N GLU A 43 13.77 5.53 -1.76
CA GLU A 43 12.57 4.82 -2.19
C GLU A 43 11.89 4.12 -1.00
N ILE A 44 12.69 3.44 -0.15
CA ILE A 44 12.20 2.80 1.07
C ILE A 44 11.67 3.83 2.06
N ALA A 45 12.35 4.97 2.22
CA ALA A 45 11.90 6.04 3.12
C ALA A 45 10.57 6.65 2.63
N LEU A 46 10.41 6.82 1.33
CA LEU A 46 9.19 7.32 0.72
C LEU A 46 8.03 6.31 0.88
N ALA A 47 8.25 5.05 0.52
CA ALA A 47 7.27 3.97 0.70
C ALA A 47 6.85 3.84 2.17
N LYS A 48 7.81 3.95 3.11
CA LYS A 48 7.52 3.94 4.54
C LYS A 48 6.65 5.14 4.97
N THR A 49 6.79 6.29 4.32
CA THR A 49 5.99 7.49 4.61
C THR A 49 4.57 7.32 4.07
N GLU A 50 4.44 6.87 2.83
CA GLU A 50 3.14 6.60 2.20
C GLU A 50 2.34 5.51 2.94
N ILE A 51 3.01 4.45 3.39
CA ILE A 51 2.41 3.42 4.24
C ILE A 51 1.97 4.01 5.58
N GLN A 52 2.80 4.83 6.25
CA GLN A 52 2.43 5.46 7.51
C GLN A 52 1.22 6.39 7.35
N GLU A 53 1.17 7.15 6.27
CA GLU A 53 0.05 8.05 5.98
C GLU A 53 -1.22 7.26 5.68
N SER A 54 -1.12 6.20 4.89
CA SER A 54 -2.21 5.25 4.62
C SER A 54 -2.74 4.62 5.91
N VAL A 55 -1.85 4.14 6.79
CA VAL A 55 -2.20 3.55 8.09
C VAL A 55 -2.85 4.60 9.00
N LYS A 56 -2.35 5.83 9.01
CA LYS A 56 -2.92 6.90 9.84
C LYS A 56 -4.32 7.31 9.36
N HIS A 57 -4.53 7.39 8.04
CA HIS A 57 -5.85 7.67 7.46
C HIS A 57 -6.83 6.53 7.72
N ALA A 58 -6.42 5.29 7.44
CA ALA A 58 -7.22 4.11 7.73
C ALA A 58 -7.53 3.99 9.23
N GLY A 59 -6.55 4.25 10.10
CA GLY A 59 -6.68 4.21 11.55
C GLY A 59 -7.62 5.29 12.11
N ARG A 60 -7.54 6.53 11.60
CA ARG A 60 -8.50 7.59 11.97
C ARG A 60 -9.91 7.25 11.50
N GLY A 61 -10.05 6.73 10.27
CA GLY A 61 -11.32 6.25 9.75
C GLY A 61 -11.91 5.15 10.62
N ALA A 62 -11.15 4.09 10.88
CA ALA A 62 -11.55 3.00 11.75
C ALA A 62 -11.89 3.45 13.17
N GLY A 63 -11.12 4.38 13.75
CA GLY A 63 -11.38 4.96 15.06
C GLY A 63 -12.69 5.75 15.10
N LEU A 64 -12.92 6.65 14.14
CA LEU A 64 -14.13 7.46 14.06
C LEU A 64 -15.37 6.61 13.76
N PHE A 65 -15.29 5.67 12.82
CA PHE A 65 -16.39 4.74 12.54
C PHE A 65 -16.64 3.78 13.70
N GLY A 66 -15.59 3.34 14.40
CA GLY A 66 -15.71 2.50 15.59
C GLY A 66 -16.46 3.21 16.71
N THR A 67 -15.97 4.38 17.14
CA THR A 67 -16.61 5.16 18.20
C THR A 67 -17.99 5.67 17.77
N GLY A 68 -18.11 6.19 16.54
CA GLY A 68 -19.40 6.61 15.99
C GLY A 68 -20.41 5.47 15.93
N GLY A 69 -19.98 4.26 15.55
CA GLY A 69 -20.80 3.06 15.55
C GLY A 69 -21.29 2.68 16.95
N VAL A 70 -20.43 2.72 17.96
CA VAL A 70 -20.82 2.46 19.35
C VAL A 70 -21.81 3.51 19.85
N VAL A 71 -21.56 4.80 19.62
CA VAL A 71 -22.49 5.87 20.00
C VAL A 71 -23.84 5.72 19.28
N ALA A 72 -23.83 5.43 17.98
CA ALA A 72 -25.03 5.18 17.21
C ALA A 72 -25.80 3.95 17.74
N LEU A 73 -25.11 2.88 18.13
CA LEU A 73 -25.73 1.70 18.72
C LEU A 73 -26.48 2.03 20.01
N TYR A 74 -25.83 2.78 20.93
CA TYR A 74 -26.50 3.25 22.15
C TYR A 74 -27.66 4.21 21.85
N GLY A 75 -27.49 5.10 20.87
CA GLY A 75 -28.54 6.01 20.41
C GLY A 75 -29.77 5.28 19.88
N VAL A 76 -29.58 4.25 19.05
CA VAL A 76 -30.67 3.38 18.58
C VAL A 76 -31.33 2.66 19.77
N GLY A 77 -30.55 2.12 20.71
CA GLY A 77 -31.10 1.52 21.93
C GLY A 77 -31.97 2.48 22.75
N ALA A 78 -31.53 3.74 22.90
CA ALA A 78 -32.29 4.78 23.57
C ALA A 78 -33.59 5.13 22.82
N LEU A 79 -33.56 5.20 21.48
CA LEU A 79 -34.75 5.42 20.67
C LEU A 79 -35.76 4.26 20.77
N VAL A 80 -35.27 3.02 20.79
CA VAL A 80 -36.11 1.83 21.02
C VAL A 80 -36.77 1.90 22.39
N ALA A 81 -36.01 2.21 23.45
CA ALA A 81 -36.56 2.38 24.79
C ALA A 81 -37.60 3.52 24.83
N ALA A 82 -37.31 4.66 24.20
CA ALA A 82 -38.25 5.79 24.11
C ALA A 82 -39.54 5.40 23.39
N ALA A 83 -39.46 4.65 22.29
CA ALA A 83 -40.64 4.16 21.57
C ALA A 83 -41.49 3.22 22.44
N ILE A 84 -40.85 2.31 23.19
CA ILE A 84 -41.55 1.41 24.12
C ILE A 84 -42.25 2.21 25.21
N LEU A 85 -41.56 3.17 25.83
CA LEU A 85 -42.12 4.01 26.89
C LEU A 85 -43.27 4.91 26.38
N ALA A 86 -43.13 5.45 25.17
CA ALA A 86 -44.18 6.26 24.56
C ALA A 86 -45.43 5.43 24.27
N LEU A 87 -45.26 4.21 23.74
CA LEU A 87 -46.38 3.28 23.54
C LEU A 87 -46.97 2.82 24.87
N SER A 88 -46.15 2.62 25.91
CA SER A 88 -46.66 2.18 27.21
C SER A 88 -47.54 3.22 27.91
N LEU A 89 -47.66 4.44 27.38
CA LEU A 89 -48.63 5.44 27.86
C LEU A 89 -50.08 5.05 27.54
N VAL A 90 -50.30 4.21 26.52
CA VAL A 90 -51.64 3.82 26.06
C VAL A 90 -51.87 2.30 26.00
N LEU A 91 -50.84 1.48 26.22
CA LEU A 91 -50.92 0.02 26.30
C LEU A 91 -49.96 -0.54 27.37
N ASP A 92 -50.09 -1.82 27.72
CA ASP A 92 -49.18 -2.47 28.65
C ASP A 92 -47.74 -2.51 28.13
N ALA A 93 -46.77 -2.31 29.02
CA ALA A 93 -45.35 -2.24 28.68
C ALA A 93 -44.83 -3.50 27.95
N TRP A 94 -45.34 -4.69 28.32
CA TRP A 94 -44.95 -5.94 27.65
C TRP A 94 -45.42 -6.00 26.20
N LEU A 95 -46.63 -5.49 25.91
CA LEU A 95 -47.20 -5.46 24.57
C LEU A 95 -46.51 -4.39 23.70
N ALA A 96 -46.19 -3.23 24.29
CA ALA A 96 -45.42 -2.18 23.65
C ALA A 96 -44.04 -2.69 23.20
N ALA A 97 -43.34 -3.39 24.10
CA ALA A 97 -42.05 -4.02 23.79
C ALA A 97 -42.16 -5.03 22.64
N LEU A 98 -43.19 -5.87 22.61
CA LEU A 98 -43.40 -6.83 21.52
C LEU A 98 -43.68 -6.16 20.18
N ILE A 99 -44.50 -5.11 20.14
CA ILE A 99 -44.81 -4.38 18.91
C ILE A 99 -43.53 -3.77 18.33
N VAL A 100 -42.75 -3.07 19.16
CA VAL A 100 -41.48 -2.47 18.74
C VAL A 100 -40.51 -3.54 18.25
N ALA A 101 -40.39 -4.67 18.96
CA ALA A 101 -39.54 -5.78 18.56
C ALA A 101 -39.93 -6.35 17.18
N VAL A 102 -41.22 -6.56 16.91
CA VAL A 102 -41.70 -7.06 15.61
C VAL A 102 -41.35 -6.07 14.50
N VAL A 103 -41.58 -4.77 14.69
CA VAL A 103 -41.25 -3.73 13.71
C VAL A 103 -39.75 -3.74 13.39
N LEU A 104 -38.90 -3.83 14.42
CA LEU A 104 -37.44 -3.88 14.24
C LEU A 104 -36.98 -5.15 13.52
N PHE A 105 -37.56 -6.31 13.83
CA PHE A 105 -37.22 -7.56 13.14
C PHE A 105 -37.63 -7.53 11.67
N VAL A 106 -38.77 -6.95 11.33
CA VAL A 106 -39.18 -6.76 9.94
C VAL A 106 -38.20 -5.85 9.22
N ALA A 107 -37.86 -4.69 9.81
CA ALA A 107 -36.90 -3.76 9.24
C ALA A 107 -35.51 -4.41 9.05
N ALA A 108 -35.03 -5.16 10.05
CA ALA A 108 -33.77 -5.90 9.99
C ALA A 108 -33.79 -6.98 8.91
N GLY A 109 -34.90 -7.72 8.78
CA GLY A 109 -35.08 -8.72 7.73
C GLY A 109 -35.03 -8.11 6.33
N VAL A 110 -35.69 -6.97 6.12
CA VAL A 110 -35.63 -6.23 4.85
C VAL A 110 -34.22 -5.73 4.56
N ALA A 111 -33.57 -5.10 5.53
CA ALA A 111 -32.20 -4.62 5.40
C ALA A 111 -31.22 -5.75 5.09
N ALA A 112 -31.34 -6.90 5.76
CA ALA A 112 -30.52 -8.08 5.50
C ALA A 112 -30.75 -8.63 4.09
N LEU A 113 -31.99 -8.66 3.61
CA LEU A 113 -32.31 -9.12 2.25
C LEU A 113 -31.76 -8.17 1.18
N VAL A 114 -31.87 -6.85 1.39
CA VAL A 114 -31.30 -5.84 0.49
C VAL A 114 -29.77 -5.93 0.50
N GLY A 115 -29.15 -6.00 1.68
CA GLY A 115 -27.70 -6.16 1.80
C GLY A 115 -27.18 -7.42 1.10
N LYS A 116 -27.88 -8.55 1.28
CA LYS A 116 -27.56 -9.80 0.56
C LYS A 116 -27.65 -9.62 -0.95
N ARG A 117 -28.64 -8.90 -1.46
CA ARG A 117 -28.80 -8.65 -2.90
C ARG A 117 -27.68 -7.75 -3.45
N GLU A 118 -27.29 -6.72 -2.73
CA GLU A 118 -26.20 -5.82 -3.14
C GLU A 118 -24.84 -6.53 -3.11
N VAL A 119 -24.57 -7.34 -2.08
CA VAL A 119 -23.38 -8.20 -2.04
C VAL A 119 -23.39 -9.22 -3.18
N ALA A 120 -24.55 -9.82 -3.50
CA ALA A 120 -24.67 -10.78 -4.59
C ALA A 120 -24.56 -10.13 -5.99
N ARG A 121 -24.90 -8.85 -6.13
CA ARG A 121 -24.75 -8.07 -7.38
C ARG A 121 -23.34 -7.56 -7.59
N SER A 122 -22.59 -7.41 -6.52
CA SER A 122 -21.17 -7.07 -6.56
C SER A 122 -20.41 -8.32 -6.99
N THR A 123 -20.03 -8.43 -8.28
CA THR A 123 -19.14 -9.50 -8.78
C THR A 123 -17.99 -9.71 -7.80
N PRO A 124 -17.70 -10.95 -7.35
CA PRO A 124 -16.66 -11.16 -6.36
C PRO A 124 -15.33 -10.61 -6.90
N PRO A 125 -14.62 -9.72 -6.17
CA PRO A 125 -13.27 -9.28 -6.52
C PRO A 125 -12.25 -10.42 -6.58
N VAL A 126 -12.68 -11.64 -6.27
CA VAL A 126 -11.84 -12.81 -6.04
C VAL A 126 -11.80 -13.74 -7.26
N GLN A 127 -12.82 -13.77 -8.12
CA GLN A 127 -12.83 -14.73 -9.23
C GLN A 127 -11.74 -14.40 -10.24
N HIS A 128 -11.62 -13.13 -10.66
CA HIS A 128 -10.58 -12.72 -11.61
C HIS A 128 -9.17 -12.79 -11.03
N SER A 129 -8.98 -12.48 -9.73
CA SER A 129 -7.65 -12.53 -9.10
C SER A 129 -7.18 -13.94 -8.78
N VAL A 130 -8.09 -14.87 -8.48
CA VAL A 130 -7.71 -16.26 -8.20
C VAL A 130 -7.57 -17.04 -9.52
N GLU A 131 -8.38 -16.76 -10.54
CA GLU A 131 -8.22 -17.33 -11.88
C GLU A 131 -6.92 -16.84 -12.55
N SER A 132 -6.56 -15.56 -12.41
CA SER A 132 -5.30 -15.05 -12.98
C SER A 132 -4.09 -15.68 -12.29
N VAL A 133 -4.10 -15.82 -10.96
CA VAL A 133 -3.03 -16.51 -10.21
C VAL A 133 -2.97 -18.01 -10.55
N LYS A 134 -4.11 -18.67 -10.75
CA LYS A 134 -4.13 -20.08 -11.19
C LYS A 134 -3.56 -20.24 -12.60
N ALA A 135 -3.96 -19.36 -13.53
CA ALA A 135 -3.48 -19.37 -14.90
C ALA A 135 -1.96 -19.13 -14.96
N ASP A 136 -1.43 -18.25 -14.11
CA ASP A 136 0.01 -17.97 -14.03
C ASP A 136 0.80 -19.17 -13.46
N VAL A 137 0.25 -19.85 -12.43
CA VAL A 137 0.84 -21.07 -11.87
C VAL A 137 0.82 -22.23 -12.88
N ASP A 138 -0.29 -22.42 -13.60
CA ASP A 138 -0.41 -23.46 -14.63
C ASP A 138 0.53 -23.18 -15.82
N ALA A 139 0.67 -21.92 -16.24
CA ALA A 139 1.63 -21.54 -17.26
C ALA A 139 3.07 -21.90 -16.86
N VAL A 140 3.47 -21.62 -15.61
CA VAL A 140 4.79 -22.00 -15.09
C VAL A 140 4.97 -23.52 -15.00
N ARG A 141 3.93 -24.28 -14.64
CA ARG A 141 3.99 -25.75 -14.61
C ARG A 141 4.13 -26.38 -16.00
N HIS A 142 3.51 -25.79 -17.03
CA HIS A 142 3.57 -26.31 -18.40
C HIS A 142 4.89 -26.01 -19.12
N HIS A 143 5.66 -25.00 -18.70
CA HIS A 143 6.99 -24.70 -19.26
C HIS A 143 8.14 -25.57 -18.70
N GLY A 144 7.86 -26.45 -17.71
CA GLY A 144 8.86 -27.36 -17.14
C GLY A 144 9.16 -28.62 -17.95
N HIS A 145 8.41 -28.91 -19.03
CA HIS A 145 8.49 -30.19 -19.75
C HIS A 145 8.86 -30.10 -21.24
N HIS A 146 9.11 -28.92 -21.81
CA HIS A 146 9.57 -28.76 -23.20
C HIS A 146 10.96 -28.12 -23.26
N GLY A 147 11.97 -28.83 -22.76
CA GLY A 147 13.31 -28.31 -22.63
C GLY A 147 14.43 -29.29 -22.93
N THR A 148 14.26 -30.27 -23.83
CA THR A 148 15.40 -30.99 -24.45
C THR A 148 14.99 -31.71 -25.74
N GLU A 149 14.87 -31.01 -26.87
CA GLU A 149 15.09 -31.65 -28.19
C GLU A 149 15.46 -30.61 -29.26
N HIS A 150 16.66 -30.06 -29.13
CA HIS A 150 17.39 -29.55 -30.29
C HIS A 150 18.52 -30.53 -30.59
N ALA A 151 18.22 -31.50 -31.44
CA ALA A 151 19.22 -32.32 -32.11
C ALA A 151 19.66 -31.61 -33.41
N PRO A 152 20.96 -31.30 -33.58
CA PRO A 152 21.45 -30.76 -34.84
C PRO A 152 21.62 -31.92 -35.83
N THR A 153 20.75 -32.02 -36.83
CA THR A 153 21.00 -32.91 -37.96
C THR A 153 22.04 -32.28 -38.86
N GLY A 154 23.27 -32.78 -38.74
CA GLY A 154 24.38 -32.49 -39.63
C GLY A 154 23.98 -32.78 -41.07
N GLN A 155 23.96 -31.71 -41.88
CA GLN A 155 23.87 -31.83 -43.33
C GLN A 155 25.28 -32.08 -43.86
N GLU A 156 25.71 -33.33 -43.75
CA GLU A 156 26.94 -33.84 -44.32
C GLU A 156 26.63 -34.53 -45.66
N GLY A 157 27.07 -33.91 -46.75
CA GLY A 157 27.75 -34.64 -47.82
C GLY A 157 26.93 -35.41 -48.86
N ARG A 158 27.30 -35.10 -50.11
CA ARG A 158 27.50 -36.01 -51.26
C ARG A 158 26.34 -36.23 -52.26
N ARG A 159 26.61 -35.63 -53.43
CA ARG A 159 26.63 -36.20 -54.79
C ARG A 159 25.30 -36.34 -55.51
#